data_AF-A0A7G8QU62-F1
#
_entry.id   AF-A0A7G8QU62-F1
#
_cell.length_a   1.000
_cell.length_b   1.000
_cell.length_c   1.000
_cell.angle_alpha   90.00
_cell.angle_beta   90.00
_cell.angle_gamma   90.00
#
_symmetry.space_group_name_H-M   'P 1'
#
loop_
_entity.id
_entity.type
_entity.pdbx_description
1 polymer ?
#
loop_
_entity_poly.entity_id
_entity_poly.type
_entity_poly.pdbx_seq_one_letter_code
_entity_poly.pdbx_strand_id
1 'polypeptide(L)'
;MMKYTLAGITAAFILLVSTTAQAGIVMGGTRVIYPEGKREASLSVTNADTHSPYLVQSWVENYAAKDTSPVPFIVTPPLFRLDPEQENVLRINFIGKTLPRDRESVFWLNVKSISPTQQGDSNKLQVNIKSKFKIFYRPNGLVGDPAKAWQSLIFKVIGNRLVAQNPTPYFVSFFTISVGGKEIEEPGMIAPLASKTWPVSGSGVVKWRAINDFGGITDYAQ
;
A
#
# COMPACT_ATOMS: atom_id res chain seq x y z
N MET A 1 20.22 17.86 -49.42
CA MET A 1 20.46 16.61 -48.67
C MET A 1 21.15 16.82 -47.31
N MET A 2 22.13 17.71 -47.19
CA MET A 2 22.90 17.93 -45.93
C MET A 2 22.09 18.39 -44.70
N LYS A 3 20.95 19.06 -44.87
CA LYS A 3 20.12 19.55 -43.76
C LYS A 3 19.26 18.45 -43.11
N TYR A 4 18.85 17.45 -43.88
CA TYR A 4 18.06 16.32 -43.38
C TYR A 4 18.93 15.27 -42.67
N THR A 5 20.19 15.13 -43.08
CA THR A 5 21.17 14.30 -42.37
C THR A 5 21.57 14.90 -41.02
N LEU A 6 21.70 16.23 -40.92
CA LEU A 6 22.00 16.90 -39.64
C LEU A 6 20.82 16.79 -38.65
N ALA A 7 19.58 16.92 -39.12
CA ALA A 7 18.37 16.78 -38.30
C ALA A 7 18.14 15.32 -37.80
N GLY A 8 18.51 14.32 -38.62
CA GLY A 8 18.47 12.92 -38.22
C GLY A 8 19.46 12.57 -37.10
N ILE A 9 20.64 13.21 -37.11
CA ILE A 9 21.67 13.01 -36.08
C ILE A 9 21.24 13.64 -34.74
N THR A 10 20.60 14.82 -34.75
CA THR A 10 20.06 15.42 -33.52
C THR A 10 18.88 14.65 -32.93
N ALA A 11 18.00 14.09 -33.76
CA ALA A 11 16.90 13.25 -33.29
C ALA A 11 17.39 11.93 -32.66
N ALA A 12 18.46 11.33 -33.19
CA ALA A 12 19.08 10.14 -32.63
C ALA A 12 19.76 10.40 -31.28
N PHE A 13 20.31 11.61 -31.06
CA PHE A 13 20.98 11.98 -29.80
C PHE A 13 19.99 12.20 -28.64
N ILE A 14 18.77 12.65 -28.92
CA ILE A 14 17.72 12.88 -27.91
C ILE A 14 17.12 11.55 -27.40
N LEU A 15 17.11 10.50 -28.23
CA LEU A 15 16.68 9.15 -27.84
C LEU A 15 17.66 8.41 -26.92
N LEU A 16 18.90 8.89 -26.80
CA LEU A 16 19.95 8.27 -25.96
C LEU A 16 19.97 8.81 -24.53
N VAL A 17 19.21 9.87 -24.21
CA VAL A 17 19.09 10.39 -22.84
C VAL A 17 18.02 9.61 -22.08
N SER A 18 18.30 8.33 -21.84
CA SER A 18 17.50 7.51 -20.93
C SER A 18 17.90 7.89 -19.50
N THR A 19 17.04 8.61 -18.78
CA THR A 19 17.25 8.86 -17.36
C THR A 19 17.25 7.53 -16.63
N THR A 20 18.34 7.18 -15.96
CA THR A 20 18.35 6.04 -15.04
C THR A 20 17.41 6.37 -13.88
N ALA A 21 16.30 5.64 -13.78
CA ALA A 21 15.45 5.73 -12.61
C ALA A 21 16.18 5.04 -11.45
N GLN A 22 16.72 5.81 -10.51
CA GLN A 22 17.26 5.24 -9.28
C GLN A 22 16.10 4.86 -8.36
N ALA A 23 15.82 3.55 -8.31
CA ALA A 23 14.95 2.97 -7.30
C ALA A 23 15.83 2.31 -6.23
N GLY A 24 15.61 2.64 -4.96
CA GLY A 24 16.29 1.98 -3.85
C GLY A 24 15.63 0.63 -3.55
N ILE A 25 14.70 0.62 -2.60
CA ILE A 25 13.96 -0.60 -2.22
C ILE A 25 12.59 -0.65 -2.88
N VAL A 26 12.30 -1.76 -3.53
CA VAL A 26 11.01 -2.10 -4.16
C VAL A 26 10.36 -3.25 -3.39
N MET A 27 9.04 -3.19 -3.23
CA MET A 27 8.26 -4.23 -2.55
C MET A 27 7.43 -5.00 -3.57
N GLY A 28 7.29 -6.31 -3.38
CA GLY A 28 6.47 -7.17 -4.25
C GLY A 28 4.97 -6.94 -4.17
N GLY A 29 4.49 -6.03 -3.31
CA GLY A 29 3.07 -5.74 -3.13
C GLY A 29 2.82 -4.50 -2.29
N THR A 30 1.58 -4.00 -2.35
CA THR A 30 1.14 -2.80 -1.61
C THR A 30 0.34 -3.14 -0.35
N ARG A 31 0.10 -4.43 -0.11
CA ARG A 31 -0.61 -4.98 1.05
C ARG A 31 -0.36 -6.48 1.17
N VAL A 32 -0.70 -7.01 2.34
CA VAL A 32 -0.62 -8.44 2.65
C VAL A 32 -1.98 -8.91 3.12
N ILE A 33 -2.50 -9.99 2.51
CA ILE A 33 -3.65 -10.73 3.04
C ILE A 33 -3.11 -11.92 3.82
N TYR A 34 -3.51 -12.04 5.09
CA TYR A 34 -3.18 -13.17 5.95
C TYR A 34 -4.45 -13.99 6.23
N PRO A 35 -4.69 -15.10 5.51
CA PRO A 35 -5.83 -15.97 5.78
C PRO A 35 -5.64 -16.73 7.11
N GLU A 36 -6.71 -16.83 7.90
CA GLU A 36 -6.70 -17.60 9.15
C GLU A 36 -6.30 -19.07 8.90
N GLY A 37 -5.48 -19.62 9.79
CA GLY A 37 -4.98 -20.99 9.70
C GLY A 37 -3.79 -21.17 8.75
N LYS A 38 -3.36 -20.13 8.01
CA LYS A 38 -2.09 -20.18 7.28
C LYS A 38 -0.92 -19.98 8.25
N ARG A 39 0.18 -20.69 7.97
CA ARG A 39 1.42 -20.63 8.77
C ARG A 39 2.12 -19.27 8.65
N GLU A 40 2.11 -18.71 7.45
CA GLU A 40 2.70 -17.42 7.14
C GLU A 40 2.07 -16.80 5.89
N ALA A 41 2.27 -15.50 5.76
CA ALA A 41 2.16 -14.76 4.51
C ALA A 41 3.54 -14.18 4.17
N SER A 42 3.77 -13.81 2.91
CA SER A 42 5.06 -13.31 2.45
C SER A 42 4.95 -11.98 1.71
N LEU A 43 6.04 -11.21 1.73
CA LEU A 43 6.23 -10.01 0.91
C LEU A 43 7.69 -9.96 0.47
N SER A 44 7.94 -9.92 -0.85
CA SER A 44 9.29 -9.73 -1.36
C SER A 44 9.77 -8.28 -1.23
N VAL A 45 11.06 -8.13 -1.03
CA VAL A 45 11.78 -6.88 -0.90
C VAL A 45 13.01 -6.98 -1.79
N THR A 46 13.08 -6.12 -2.79
CA THR A 46 14.16 -6.10 -3.78
C THR A 46 14.93 -4.80 -3.66
N ASN A 47 16.25 -4.88 -3.66
CA ASN A 47 17.10 -3.72 -3.84
C ASN A 47 17.29 -3.50 -5.34
N ALA A 48 16.63 -2.49 -5.90
CA ALA A 48 16.75 -2.12 -7.30
C ALA A 48 17.94 -1.19 -7.58
N ASP A 49 18.67 -0.79 -6.53
CA ASP A 49 19.93 -0.06 -6.66
C ASP A 49 21.03 -1.00 -7.11
N THR A 50 21.82 -0.56 -8.09
CA THR A 50 22.90 -1.33 -8.70
C THR A 50 24.26 -1.14 -8.01
N HIS A 51 24.35 -0.23 -7.04
CA HIS A 51 25.63 0.13 -6.40
C HIS A 51 25.57 0.10 -4.87
N SER A 52 24.44 0.49 -4.29
CA SER A 52 24.32 0.69 -2.84
C SER A 52 23.61 -0.49 -2.16
N PRO A 53 24.19 -1.09 -1.12
CA PRO A 53 23.46 -1.99 -0.24
C PRO A 53 22.50 -1.19 0.65
N TYR A 54 21.48 -1.84 1.21
CA TYR A 54 20.63 -1.26 2.25
C TYR A 54 20.54 -2.18 3.46
N LEU A 55 20.42 -1.59 4.64
CA LEU A 55 19.96 -2.32 5.82
C LEU A 55 18.43 -2.20 5.89
N VAL A 56 17.74 -3.34 5.85
CA VAL A 56 16.28 -3.42 5.88
C VAL A 56 15.84 -3.89 7.26
N GLN A 57 15.04 -3.06 7.93
CA GLN A 57 14.40 -3.38 9.21
C GLN A 57 12.89 -3.56 8.99
N SER A 58 12.31 -4.61 9.56
CA SER A 58 10.89 -4.92 9.42
C SER A 58 10.21 -5.25 10.75
N TRP A 59 8.97 -4.79 10.94
CA TRP A 59 8.17 -5.06 12.14
C TRP A 59 6.68 -4.79 11.90
N VAL A 60 5.81 -5.30 12.78
CA VAL A 60 4.36 -5.05 12.73
C VAL A 60 3.93 -4.14 13.87
N GLU A 61 3.00 -3.21 13.58
CA GLU A 61 2.35 -2.32 14.54
C GLU A 61 0.82 -2.50 14.47
N ASN A 62 0.11 -2.16 15.55
CA ASN A 62 -1.35 -2.03 15.49
C ASN A 62 -1.75 -0.92 14.51
N TYR A 63 -2.92 -1.08 13.88
CA TYR A 63 -3.39 -0.11 12.89
C TYR A 63 -3.72 1.26 13.49
N ALA A 64 -4.42 1.26 14.62
CA ALA A 64 -4.77 2.47 15.36
C ALA A 64 -3.58 2.92 16.23
N ALA A 65 -3.13 4.17 16.06
CA ALA A 65 -1.97 4.70 16.79
C ALA A 65 -2.12 4.68 18.33
N LYS A 66 -3.36 4.68 18.84
CA LYS A 66 -3.68 4.62 20.27
C LYS A 66 -3.81 3.19 20.81
N ASP A 67 -3.80 2.17 19.95
CA ASP A 67 -3.88 0.78 20.37
C ASP A 67 -2.49 0.28 20.78
N THR A 68 -2.28 0.13 22.09
CA THR A 68 -1.04 -0.35 22.69
C THR A 68 -1.08 -1.85 23.03
N SER A 69 -2.10 -2.57 22.59
CA SER A 69 -2.21 -4.00 22.86
C SER A 69 -1.10 -4.78 22.14
N PRO A 70 -0.69 -5.97 22.63
CA PRO A 70 0.32 -6.77 21.95
C PRO A 70 -0.08 -7.06 20.50
N VAL A 71 0.85 -6.83 19.57
CA VAL A 71 0.66 -7.10 18.15
C VAL A 71 0.81 -8.60 17.91
N PRO A 72 -0.17 -9.27 17.27
CA PRO A 72 -0.17 -10.73 17.18
C PRO A 72 0.61 -11.26 15.96
N PHE A 73 1.60 -10.50 15.49
CA PHE A 73 2.40 -10.84 14.32
C PHE A 73 3.88 -10.62 14.58
N ILE A 74 4.70 -11.50 14.01
CA ILE A 74 6.14 -11.31 13.88
C ILE A 74 6.53 -11.31 12.40
N VAL A 75 7.62 -10.62 12.07
CA VAL A 75 8.18 -10.58 10.72
C VAL A 75 9.62 -11.07 10.78
N THR A 76 9.96 -11.99 9.87
CA THR A 76 11.29 -12.59 9.77
C THR A 76 11.83 -12.46 8.34
N PRO A 77 13.09 -12.01 8.15
CA PRO A 77 14.00 -11.47 9.18
C PRO A 77 13.61 -10.04 9.64
N PRO A 78 13.76 -9.71 10.94
CA PRO A 78 13.44 -8.37 11.45
C PRO A 78 14.50 -7.33 11.07
N LEU A 79 15.73 -7.76 10.76
CA LEU A 79 16.82 -6.91 10.32
C LEU A 79 17.76 -7.72 9.42
N PHE A 80 18.09 -7.22 8.25
CA PHE A 80 19.03 -7.86 7.34
C PHE A 80 19.64 -6.84 6.38
N ARG A 81 20.85 -7.14 5.90
CA ARG A 81 21.47 -6.42 4.80
C ARG A 81 20.94 -6.97 3.47
N LEU A 82 20.61 -6.09 2.54
CA LEU A 82 20.23 -6.41 1.18
C LEU A 82 21.21 -5.75 0.23
N ASP A 83 22.04 -6.56 -0.43
CA ASP A 83 23.04 -6.09 -1.38
C ASP A 83 22.40 -5.61 -2.69
N PRO A 84 23.14 -4.89 -3.56
CA PRO A 84 22.63 -4.43 -4.86
C PRO A 84 22.00 -5.56 -5.67
N GLU A 85 20.86 -5.25 -6.31
CA GLU A 85 20.10 -6.16 -7.18
C GLU A 85 19.60 -7.46 -6.52
N GLN A 86 19.75 -7.60 -5.20
CA GLN A 86 19.28 -8.77 -4.46
C GLN A 86 17.80 -8.64 -4.08
N GLU A 87 17.13 -9.79 -4.03
CA GLU A 87 15.78 -9.95 -3.51
C GLU A 87 15.82 -10.80 -2.24
N ASN A 88 14.98 -10.44 -1.26
CA ASN A 88 14.71 -11.25 -0.10
C ASN A 88 13.21 -11.28 0.20
N VAL A 89 12.77 -12.27 0.96
CA VAL A 89 11.35 -12.47 1.31
C VAL A 89 11.15 -12.26 2.81
N LEU A 90 10.31 -11.29 3.15
CA LEU A 90 9.77 -11.15 4.50
C LEU A 90 8.68 -12.19 4.72
N ARG A 91 8.81 -12.98 5.79
CA ARG A 91 7.79 -13.90 6.28
C ARG A 91 7.07 -13.29 7.46
N ILE A 92 5.75 -13.16 7.34
CA ILE A 92 4.85 -12.66 8.37
C ILE A 92 4.16 -13.86 8.98
N ASN A 93 4.27 -14.05 10.30
CA ASN A 93 3.65 -15.16 11.02
C ASN A 93 2.71 -14.63 12.10
N PHE A 94 1.52 -15.21 12.18
CA PHE A 94 0.60 -14.95 13.29
C PHE A 94 1.02 -15.76 14.52
N ILE A 95 1.30 -15.07 15.63
CA ILE A 95 1.78 -15.69 16.88
C ILE A 95 0.67 -15.93 17.91
N GLY A 96 -0.58 -15.67 17.54
CA GLY A 96 -1.73 -15.91 18.39
C GLY A 96 -2.20 -14.67 19.13
N LYS A 97 -3.52 -14.49 19.13
CA LYS A 97 -4.35 -13.56 19.92
C LYS A 97 -5.79 -13.81 19.51
N THR A 98 -6.75 -13.60 20.39
CA THR A 98 -8.15 -13.61 19.99
C THR A 98 -8.43 -12.38 19.14
N LEU A 99 -8.69 -12.59 17.84
CA LEU A 99 -9.18 -11.58 16.91
C LEU A 99 -10.66 -11.83 16.60
N PRO A 100 -11.40 -10.79 16.17
CA PRO A 100 -12.76 -10.96 15.66
C PRO A 100 -12.82 -12.04 14.58
N ARG A 101 -13.80 -12.94 14.70
CA ARG A 101 -14.04 -14.02 13.73
C ARG A 101 -15.12 -13.68 12.71
N ASP A 102 -15.91 -12.65 12.98
CA ASP A 102 -17.02 -12.18 12.15
C ASP A 102 -16.60 -11.12 11.12
N ARG A 103 -15.35 -10.65 11.16
CA ARG A 103 -14.81 -9.60 10.28
C ARG A 103 -13.29 -9.61 10.20
N GLU A 104 -12.76 -8.96 9.18
CA GLU A 104 -11.32 -8.73 9.07
C GLU A 104 -10.75 -7.86 10.21
N SER A 105 -9.48 -8.07 10.51
CA SER A 105 -8.65 -7.17 11.33
C SER A 105 -7.51 -6.60 10.49
N VAL A 106 -7.03 -5.39 10.82
CA VAL A 106 -5.97 -4.72 10.06
C VAL A 106 -4.81 -4.31 10.95
N PHE A 107 -3.59 -4.42 10.43
CA PHE A 107 -2.32 -4.07 11.08
C PHE A 107 -1.40 -3.35 10.08
N TRP A 108 -0.33 -2.73 10.57
CA TRP A 108 0.72 -2.14 9.73
C TRP A 108 1.96 -3.02 9.70
N LEU A 109 2.38 -3.48 8.52
CA LEU A 109 3.75 -3.91 8.27
C LEU A 109 4.59 -2.67 7.97
N ASN A 110 5.65 -2.48 8.73
CA ASN A 110 6.64 -1.44 8.52
C ASN A 110 7.89 -2.06 7.91
N VAL A 111 8.39 -1.45 6.84
CA VAL A 111 9.67 -1.81 6.24
C VAL A 111 10.49 -0.55 6.08
N LYS A 112 11.58 -0.45 6.83
CA LYS A 112 12.50 0.69 6.84
C LYS A 112 13.78 0.32 6.11
N SER A 113 14.09 1.07 5.05
CA SER A 113 15.39 0.99 4.38
C SER A 113 16.33 2.05 4.94
N ILE A 114 17.55 1.62 5.26
CA ILE A 114 18.60 2.46 5.83
C ILE A 114 19.78 2.41 4.88
N SER A 115 20.08 3.55 4.27
CA SER A 115 21.21 3.69 3.35
C SER A 115 22.54 3.71 4.12
N PRO A 116 23.66 3.28 3.51
CA PRO A 116 24.97 3.41 4.11
C PRO A 116 25.39 4.88 4.21
N THR A 117 26.11 5.21 5.27
CA THR A 117 26.73 6.53 5.41
C THR A 117 28.07 6.54 4.66
N GLN A 118 28.21 7.38 3.64
CA GLN A 118 29.45 7.55 2.87
C GLN A 118 30.48 8.33 3.71
N GLN A 119 31.68 7.78 3.93
CA GLN A 119 32.78 8.49 4.62
C GLN A 119 33.34 9.62 3.74
N GLY A 120 33.71 10.76 4.33
CA GLY A 120 34.60 11.73 3.67
C GLY A 120 34.07 13.14 3.35
N ASP A 121 32.75 13.42 3.37
CA ASP A 121 32.27 14.80 3.16
C ASP A 121 31.64 15.39 4.43
N SER A 122 32.00 16.65 4.72
CA SER A 122 31.30 17.48 5.70
C SER A 122 29.99 18.01 5.10
N ASN A 123 28.90 17.93 5.86
CA ASN A 123 27.51 18.31 5.50
C ASN A 123 26.78 17.36 4.54
N LYS A 124 26.29 16.21 5.05
CA LYS A 124 25.43 15.28 4.28
C LYS A 124 24.00 15.23 4.83
N LEU A 125 23.03 15.21 3.91
CA LEU A 125 21.65 14.83 4.18
C LEU A 125 21.49 13.33 3.88
N GLN A 126 21.15 12.55 4.90
CA GLN A 126 20.83 11.13 4.74
C GLN A 126 19.32 10.92 4.86
N VAL A 127 18.72 10.30 3.86
CA VAL A 127 17.28 9.97 3.82
C VAL A 127 17.11 8.47 4.00
N ASN A 128 16.32 8.08 5.00
CA ASN A 128 15.91 6.70 5.22
C ASN A 128 14.40 6.59 4.98
N ILE A 129 13.96 5.61 4.20
CA ILE A 129 12.55 5.47 3.82
C ILE A 129 11.88 4.44 4.71
N LYS A 130 10.74 4.80 5.32
CA LYS A 130 9.87 3.88 6.05
C LYS A 130 8.57 3.71 5.28
N SER A 131 8.39 2.55 4.67
CA SER A 131 7.16 2.19 3.97
C SER A 131 6.21 1.44 4.90
N LYS A 132 4.91 1.75 4.82
CA LYS A 132 3.86 1.10 5.62
C LYS A 132 2.89 0.36 4.70
N PHE A 133 2.68 -0.93 4.97
CA PHE A 133 1.77 -1.80 4.22
C PHE A 133 0.67 -2.30 5.16
N LYS A 134 -0.55 -2.43 4.66
CA LYS A 134 -1.63 -3.01 5.44
C LYS A 134 -1.50 -4.53 5.44
N ILE A 135 -1.57 -5.15 6.61
CA ILE A 135 -1.84 -6.58 6.76
C ILE A 135 -3.31 -6.73 7.11
N PHE A 136 -4.07 -7.44 6.28
CA PHE A 136 -5.45 -7.81 6.58
C PHE A 136 -5.48 -9.25 7.07
N TYR A 137 -5.76 -9.45 8.35
CA TYR A 137 -6.07 -10.77 8.89
C TYR A 137 -7.51 -11.12 8.54
N ARG A 138 -7.70 -12.20 7.79
CA ARG A 138 -9.00 -12.62 7.25
C ARG A 138 -9.42 -13.94 7.88
N PRO A 139 -10.40 -13.93 8.81
CA PRO A 139 -11.01 -15.16 9.32
C PRO A 139 -11.56 -16.06 8.22
N ASN A 140 -11.59 -17.36 8.48
CA ASN A 140 -12.28 -18.31 7.61
C ASN A 140 -13.80 -18.19 7.77
N GLY A 141 -14.54 -18.41 6.69
CA GLY A 141 -16.01 -18.46 6.74
C GLY A 141 -16.71 -17.10 6.82
N LEU A 142 -16.01 -15.98 6.54
CA LEU A 142 -16.66 -14.69 6.35
C LEU A 142 -17.68 -14.75 5.20
N VAL A 143 -18.82 -14.12 5.40
CA VAL A 143 -19.91 -14.10 4.42
C VAL A 143 -19.59 -13.14 3.27
N GLY A 144 -19.86 -13.58 2.04
CA GLY A 144 -19.69 -12.79 0.82
C GLY A 144 -18.36 -13.05 0.11
N ASP A 145 -18.10 -12.25 -0.91
CA ASP A 145 -16.88 -12.31 -1.72
C ASP A 145 -16.03 -11.06 -1.46
N PRO A 146 -14.79 -11.20 -0.93
CA PRO A 146 -13.91 -10.05 -0.69
C PRO A 146 -13.65 -9.22 -1.96
N ALA A 147 -13.61 -9.85 -3.13
CA ALA A 147 -13.38 -9.16 -4.41
C ALA A 147 -14.56 -8.26 -4.82
N LYS A 148 -15.75 -8.50 -4.28
CA LYS A 148 -16.99 -7.74 -4.55
C LYS A 148 -17.43 -6.84 -3.41
N ALA A 149 -16.73 -6.87 -2.27
CA ALA A 149 -17.10 -6.09 -1.08
C ALA A 149 -17.23 -4.59 -1.38
N TRP A 150 -16.36 -4.04 -2.23
CA TRP A 150 -16.37 -2.63 -2.62
C TRP A 150 -17.62 -2.20 -3.40
N GLN A 151 -18.32 -3.14 -4.05
CA GLN A 151 -19.57 -2.88 -4.78
C GLN A 151 -20.78 -2.82 -3.84
N SER A 152 -20.66 -3.39 -2.64
CA SER A 152 -21.73 -3.44 -1.65
C SER A 152 -21.79 -2.20 -0.76
N LEU A 153 -20.92 -1.21 -1.02
CA LEU A 153 -20.91 0.04 -0.27
C LEU A 153 -22.15 0.88 -0.57
N ILE A 154 -22.72 1.46 0.48
CA ILE A 154 -23.91 2.30 0.37
C ILE A 154 -23.49 3.74 0.64
N PHE A 155 -23.84 4.65 -0.27
CA PHE A 155 -23.50 6.07 -0.15
C PHE A 155 -24.75 6.93 -0.01
N LYS A 156 -24.68 7.95 0.85
CA LYS A 156 -25.71 8.98 0.99
C LYS A 156 -25.06 10.34 1.17
N VAL A 157 -25.54 11.34 0.44
CA VAL A 157 -25.18 12.75 0.70
C VAL A 157 -26.19 13.32 1.69
N ILE A 158 -25.71 13.77 2.85
CA ILE A 158 -26.52 14.35 3.92
C ILE A 158 -25.96 15.74 4.22
N GLY A 159 -26.69 16.78 3.81
CA GLY A 159 -26.21 18.16 3.88
C GLY A 159 -24.93 18.34 3.07
N ASN A 160 -23.84 18.75 3.73
CA ASN A 160 -22.51 18.94 3.15
C ASN A 160 -21.56 17.76 3.41
N ARG A 161 -22.09 16.55 3.62
CA ARG A 161 -21.28 15.36 3.92
C ARG A 161 -21.69 14.19 3.05
N LEU A 162 -20.68 13.46 2.57
CA LEU A 162 -20.86 12.13 2.02
C LEU A 162 -20.72 11.13 3.16
N VAL A 163 -21.70 10.25 3.33
CA VAL A 163 -21.69 9.13 4.27
C VAL A 163 -21.61 7.84 3.47
N ALA A 164 -20.54 7.07 3.69
CA ALA A 164 -20.41 5.71 3.21
C ALA A 164 -20.69 4.73 4.33
N GLN A 165 -21.39 3.65 4.02
CA GLN A 165 -21.63 2.51 4.91
C GLN A 165 -21.07 1.25 4.25
N ASN A 166 -20.29 0.49 5.00
CA ASN A 166 -19.78 -0.80 4.61
C ASN A 166 -20.53 -1.91 5.36
N PRO A 167 -21.50 -2.59 4.73
CA PRO A 167 -22.23 -3.69 5.36
C PRO A 167 -21.45 -5.01 5.35
N THR A 168 -20.25 -5.06 4.75
CA THR A 168 -19.50 -6.30 4.55
C THR A 168 -18.51 -6.56 5.70
N PRO A 169 -18.05 -7.82 5.88
CA PRO A 169 -17.04 -8.16 6.87
C PRO A 169 -15.60 -7.84 6.42
N TYR A 170 -15.41 -7.14 5.29
CA TYR A 170 -14.11 -6.83 4.69
C TYR A 170 -13.79 -5.33 4.74
N PHE A 171 -12.51 -4.98 4.85
CA PHE A 171 -12.05 -3.61 4.66
C PHE A 171 -12.10 -3.23 3.18
N VAL A 172 -12.60 -2.03 2.86
CA VAL A 172 -12.53 -1.47 1.50
C VAL A 172 -11.60 -0.27 1.51
N SER A 173 -10.47 -0.38 0.80
CA SER A 173 -9.57 0.74 0.56
C SER A 173 -9.95 1.43 -0.73
N PHE A 174 -10.25 2.72 -0.67
CA PHE A 174 -10.54 3.52 -1.85
C PHE A 174 -9.26 3.87 -2.60
N PHE A 175 -9.30 3.73 -3.92
CA PHE A 175 -8.34 4.37 -4.81
C PHE A 175 -8.79 5.81 -5.09
N THR A 176 -10.06 5.97 -5.50
CA THR A 176 -10.69 7.28 -5.73
C THR A 176 -12.13 7.25 -5.27
N ILE A 177 -12.65 8.41 -4.84
CA ILE A 177 -14.07 8.65 -4.64
C ILE A 177 -14.40 10.07 -5.06
N SER A 178 -15.50 10.27 -5.76
CA SER A 178 -15.96 11.59 -6.16
C SER A 178 -17.46 11.74 -5.98
N VAL A 179 -17.90 12.98 -5.75
CA VAL A 179 -19.32 13.35 -5.69
C VAL A 179 -19.57 14.43 -6.72
N GLY A 180 -20.45 14.17 -7.68
CA GLY A 180 -20.74 15.14 -8.75
C GLY A 180 -19.50 15.51 -9.58
N GLY A 181 -18.53 14.59 -9.69
CA GLY A 181 -17.27 14.81 -10.42
C GLY A 181 -16.14 15.46 -9.61
N LYS A 182 -16.40 15.92 -8.38
CA LYS A 182 -15.34 16.43 -7.49
C LYS A 182 -14.77 15.31 -6.63
N GLU A 183 -13.47 15.05 -6.78
CA GLU A 183 -12.75 14.02 -6.02
C GLU A 183 -12.51 14.43 -4.57
N ILE A 184 -12.53 13.43 -3.67
CA ILE A 184 -12.10 13.59 -2.27
C ILE A 184 -10.63 13.18 -2.20
N GLU A 185 -9.76 14.10 -1.78
CA GLU A 185 -8.30 13.92 -1.77
C GLU A 185 -7.83 12.75 -0.90
N GLU A 186 -8.45 12.56 0.28
CA GLU A 186 -8.06 11.50 1.23
C GLU A 186 -9.22 10.54 1.52
N PRO A 187 -9.58 9.68 0.56
CA PRO A 187 -10.70 8.77 0.75
C PRO A 187 -10.35 7.68 1.78
N GLY A 188 -9.08 7.26 1.81
CA GLY A 188 -8.57 6.30 2.77
C GLY A 188 -9.29 4.94 2.69
N MET A 189 -9.63 4.38 3.84
CA MET A 189 -10.26 3.06 3.96
C MET A 189 -11.50 3.12 4.84
N ILE A 190 -12.48 2.27 4.58
CA ILE A 190 -13.65 2.03 5.42
C ILE A 190 -13.55 0.62 6.06
N ALA A 191 -13.82 0.55 7.36
CA ALA A 191 -13.76 -0.69 8.13
C ALA A 191 -14.97 -1.61 7.88
N PRO A 192 -14.86 -2.91 8.18
CA PRO A 192 -16.00 -3.82 8.17
C PRO A 192 -17.13 -3.34 9.07
N LEU A 193 -18.38 -3.47 8.61
CA LEU A 193 -19.58 -3.18 9.40
C LEU A 193 -19.56 -1.79 10.05
N ALA A 194 -19.01 -0.81 9.32
CA ALA A 194 -18.78 0.54 9.81
C ALA A 194 -19.19 1.60 8.77
N SER A 195 -19.26 2.85 9.23
CA SER A 195 -19.51 4.00 8.38
C SER A 195 -18.33 4.96 8.39
N LYS A 196 -18.16 5.71 7.30
CA LYS A 196 -17.16 6.77 7.17
C LYS A 196 -17.77 7.99 6.49
N THR A 197 -17.34 9.19 6.90
CA THR A 197 -17.88 10.44 6.37
C THR A 197 -16.78 11.37 5.86
N TRP A 198 -17.06 12.09 4.78
CA TRP A 198 -16.19 13.15 4.27
C TRP A 198 -16.98 14.44 4.05
N PRO A 199 -16.38 15.61 4.28
CA PRO A 199 -16.96 16.88 3.86
C PRO A 199 -17.00 16.94 2.33
N VAL A 200 -18.13 17.35 1.77
CA VAL A 200 -18.30 17.54 0.32
C VAL A 200 -19.03 18.84 0.03
N SER A 201 -18.63 19.50 -1.04
CA SER A 201 -19.23 20.73 -1.54
C SER A 201 -19.97 20.39 -2.84
N GLY A 202 -21.12 19.72 -2.72
CA GLY A 202 -21.93 19.35 -3.89
C GLY A 202 -22.84 18.16 -3.66
N SER A 203 -23.77 17.98 -4.58
CA SER A 203 -24.65 16.83 -4.73
C SER A 203 -24.43 16.20 -6.10
N GLY A 204 -24.71 14.92 -6.24
CA GLY A 204 -24.64 14.25 -7.53
C GLY A 204 -24.30 12.77 -7.38
N VAL A 205 -24.01 12.14 -8.52
CA VAL A 205 -23.60 10.74 -8.58
C VAL A 205 -22.29 10.58 -7.81
N VAL A 206 -22.26 9.58 -6.93
CA VAL A 206 -21.05 9.16 -6.24
C VAL A 206 -20.35 8.16 -7.16
N LYS A 207 -19.08 8.36 -7.49
CA LYS A 207 -18.29 7.39 -8.27
C LYS A 207 -17.06 6.99 -7.48
N TRP A 208 -16.75 5.70 -7.45
CA TRP A 208 -15.58 5.23 -6.72
C TRP A 208 -14.87 4.06 -7.41
N ARG A 209 -13.60 3.90 -7.02
CA ARG A 209 -12.75 2.75 -7.32
C ARG A 209 -12.08 2.30 -6.04
N ALA A 210 -11.84 1.01 -5.91
CA ALA A 210 -11.16 0.43 -4.77
C ALA A 210 -9.81 -0.18 -5.17
N ILE A 211 -9.01 -0.50 -4.17
CA ILE A 211 -7.79 -1.29 -4.30
C ILE A 211 -8.11 -2.72 -3.87
N ASN A 212 -7.95 -3.67 -4.77
CA ASN A 212 -8.21 -5.10 -4.51
C ASN A 212 -7.09 -5.75 -3.67
N ASP A 213 -7.21 -7.05 -3.39
CA ASP A 213 -6.26 -7.81 -2.57
C ASP A 213 -4.84 -7.88 -3.17
N PHE A 214 -4.73 -7.78 -4.50
CA PHE A 214 -3.47 -7.81 -5.24
C PHE A 214 -2.84 -6.42 -5.42
N GLY A 215 -3.47 -5.37 -4.86
CA GLY A 215 -3.00 -3.99 -5.03
C GLY A 215 -3.42 -3.34 -6.35
N GLY A 216 -4.21 -4.03 -7.18
CA GLY A 216 -4.77 -3.50 -8.41
C GLY A 216 -5.98 -2.60 -8.16
N ILE A 217 -6.23 -1.70 -9.11
CA ILE A 217 -7.38 -0.78 -9.08
C ILE A 217 -8.58 -1.46 -9.73
N THR A 218 -9.75 -1.40 -9.07
CA THR A 218 -11.00 -1.92 -9.63
C THR A 218 -11.56 -1.02 -10.73
N ASP A 219 -12.53 -1.54 -11.48
CA ASP A 219 -13.40 -0.72 -12.32
C ASP A 219 -14.20 0.30 -11.48
N TYR A 220 -14.87 1.22 -12.17
CA TYR A 220 -15.75 2.20 -11.53
C TYR A 220 -17.06 1.55 -11.06
N ALA A 221 -17.50 1.94 -9.87
CA ALA A 221 -18.88 1.80 -9.41
C ALA A 221 -19.51 3.17 -9.17
N GLN A 222 -20.85 3.19 -9.14
CA GLN A 222 -21.68 4.38 -8.94
C GLN A 222 -22.97 4.08 -8.19
#